data_AF-X1T401-F1
#
_entry.id   AF-X1T401-F1
#
_cell.length_a   1.000
_cell.length_b   1.000
_cell.length_c   1.000
_cell.angle_alpha   90.00
_cell.angle_beta   90.00
_cell.angle_gamma   90.00
#
_symmetry.space_group_name_H-M   'P 1'
#
loop_
_entity.id
_entity.type
_entity.pdbx_description
1 polymer ?
#
loop_
_entity_poly.entity_id
_entity_poly.type
_entity_poly.pdbx_seq_one_letter_code
_entity_poly.pdbx_strand_id
1 'polypeptide(L)'
;MKIRYVVSSMVFWWRENHLSFEQDCEFLKLLGFGIELWPNAGGINECRYARRNWSRIANATQGMLVSMRSRSDEPTLEHWKEQIECAKLLGANIITNLKSFGILEDSEIDGCDFSEKIVQMADENKVKLCIETGSLKTLKEVGKKFDSVCYCFDVGFAYLDPEFSFRQYVDELASRVVHLHLSDNYGQIDDHEPPGLRG
;
A
#
# COMPACT_ATOMS: atom_id res chain seq x y z
N MET A 1 -16.65 -12.82 11.54
CA MET A 1 -15.45 -12.05 11.15
C MET A 1 -15.81 -10.58 11.16
N LYS A 2 -15.11 -9.73 11.91
CA LYS A 2 -15.34 -8.26 11.88
C LYS A 2 -14.38 -7.66 10.85
N ILE A 3 -14.93 -7.11 9.77
CA ILE A 3 -14.14 -6.39 8.76
C ILE A 3 -13.56 -5.14 9.43
N ARG A 4 -12.28 -4.88 9.21
CA ARG A 4 -11.58 -3.69 9.70
C ARG A 4 -11.26 -2.81 8.51
N TYR A 5 -11.64 -1.54 8.60
CA TYR A 5 -11.45 -0.57 7.53
C TYR A 5 -10.32 0.38 7.90
N VAL A 6 -9.47 0.67 6.93
CA VAL A 6 -8.49 1.75 7.00
C VAL A 6 -8.85 2.80 5.96
N VAL A 7 -8.58 4.07 6.26
CA VAL A 7 -8.76 5.16 5.30
C VAL A 7 -7.39 5.62 4.82
N SER A 8 -7.22 5.70 3.50
CA SER A 8 -6.01 6.26 2.91
C SER A 8 -5.88 7.75 3.25
N SER A 9 -4.71 8.14 3.78
CA SER A 9 -4.40 9.55 4.04
C SER A 9 -4.41 10.42 2.78
N MET A 10 -4.42 9.80 1.59
CA MET A 10 -4.60 10.48 0.30
C MET A 10 -5.93 11.24 0.21
N VAL A 11 -7.00 10.75 0.85
CA VAL A 11 -8.33 11.39 0.83
C VAL A 11 -8.31 12.80 1.44
N PHE A 12 -7.31 13.12 2.26
CA PHE A 12 -7.19 14.42 2.92
C PHE A 12 -6.39 15.45 2.13
N TRP A 13 -5.72 15.07 1.04
CA TRP A 13 -4.81 15.97 0.31
C TRP A 13 -5.51 17.14 -0.37
N TRP A 14 -6.77 16.96 -0.76
CA TRP A 14 -7.55 17.93 -1.52
C TRP A 14 -8.53 18.75 -0.67
N ARG A 15 -8.41 18.66 0.67
CA ARG A 15 -9.24 19.47 1.55
C ARG A 15 -8.90 20.94 1.41
N GLU A 16 -9.93 21.77 1.35
CA GLU A 16 -9.80 23.24 1.34
C GLU A 16 -9.06 23.75 2.59
N ASN A 17 -9.31 23.11 3.75
CA ASN A 17 -8.65 23.44 5.01
C ASN A 17 -7.76 22.26 5.45
N HIS A 18 -6.44 22.47 5.41
CA HIS A 18 -5.47 21.48 5.85
C HIS A 18 -5.49 21.34 7.37
N LEU A 19 -5.69 20.11 7.84
CA LEU A 19 -5.51 19.74 9.24
C LEU A 19 -4.11 19.17 9.45
N SER A 20 -3.68 19.10 10.71
CA SER A 20 -2.49 18.34 11.05
C SER A 20 -2.77 16.84 10.87
N PHE A 21 -1.69 16.08 10.64
CA PHE A 21 -1.77 14.62 10.59
C PHE A 21 -2.38 14.02 11.86
N GLU A 22 -2.09 14.60 13.03
CA GLU A 22 -2.66 14.20 14.31
C GLU A 22 -4.18 14.38 14.32
N GLN A 23 -4.67 15.54 13.84
CA GLN A 23 -6.10 15.84 13.77
C GLN A 23 -6.83 14.89 12.81
N ASP A 24 -6.21 14.53 11.68
CA ASP A 24 -6.75 13.51 10.78
C ASP A 24 -6.83 12.13 11.44
N CYS A 25 -5.80 11.73 12.21
CA CYS A 25 -5.81 10.49 12.97
C CYS A 25 -6.88 10.47 14.07
N GLU A 26 -7.03 11.57 14.82
CA GLU A 26 -8.08 11.73 15.83
C GLU A 26 -9.47 11.61 15.20
N PHE A 27 -9.70 12.28 14.08
CA PHE A 27 -10.94 12.20 13.33
C PHE A 27 -11.28 10.76 12.90
N LEU A 28 -10.33 10.05 12.28
CA LEU A 28 -10.53 8.66 11.87
C LEU A 28 -10.77 7.72 13.06
N LYS A 29 -10.05 7.92 14.16
CA LYS A 29 -10.21 7.14 15.39
C LYS A 29 -11.61 7.31 16.00
N LEU A 30 -12.15 8.52 16.02
CA LEU A 30 -13.52 8.80 16.49
C LEU A 30 -14.58 8.06 15.66
N LEU A 31 -14.32 7.85 14.38
CA LEU A 31 -15.19 7.09 13.47
C LEU A 31 -14.94 5.56 13.53
N GLY A 32 -13.93 5.11 14.27
CA GLY A 32 -13.59 3.69 14.40
C GLY A 32 -12.77 3.13 13.22
N PHE A 33 -12.17 3.99 12.41
CA PHE A 33 -11.31 3.60 11.28
C PHE A 33 -9.83 3.52 11.69
N GLY A 34 -9.10 2.65 10.98
CA GLY A 34 -7.65 2.73 10.90
C GLY A 34 -7.18 3.69 9.81
N ILE A 35 -5.88 3.68 9.51
CA ILE A 35 -5.27 4.57 8.52
C ILE A 35 -4.28 3.84 7.62
N GLU A 36 -4.34 4.12 6.32
CA GLU A 36 -3.24 3.85 5.41
C GLU A 36 -2.40 5.14 5.27
N LEU A 37 -1.17 5.06 5.79
CA LEU A 37 -0.23 6.16 5.79
C LEU A 37 0.46 6.26 4.45
N TRP A 38 0.39 7.43 3.82
CA TRP A 38 1.25 7.75 2.68
C TRP A 38 2.58 8.35 3.15
N PRO A 39 3.68 8.14 2.41
CA PRO A 39 5.00 8.67 2.76
C PRO A 39 4.99 10.19 2.78
N ASN A 40 4.16 10.83 1.96
CA ASN A 40 4.07 12.26 1.78
C ASN A 40 2.61 12.70 1.80
N ALA A 41 2.35 13.95 2.19
CA ALA A 41 1.06 14.58 1.94
C ALA A 41 1.08 15.29 0.57
N GLY A 42 -0.08 15.51 -0.04
CA GLY A 42 -0.18 16.29 -1.28
C GLY A 42 0.57 17.62 -1.18
N GLY A 43 1.54 17.84 -2.08
CA GLY A 43 2.36 19.06 -2.11
C GLY A 43 3.47 19.15 -1.06
N ILE A 44 3.67 18.14 -0.20
CA ILE A 44 4.69 18.15 0.85
C ILE A 44 5.78 17.11 0.58
N ASN A 45 7.00 17.58 0.33
CA ASN A 45 8.15 16.71 0.01
C ASN A 45 8.78 16.02 1.24
N GLU A 46 8.38 16.40 2.46
CA GLU A 46 8.87 15.72 3.66
C GLU A 46 8.27 14.32 3.79
N CYS A 47 9.16 13.31 3.82
CA CYS A 47 8.76 11.93 4.06
C CYS A 47 8.43 11.70 5.55
N ARG A 48 7.21 11.24 5.82
CA ARG A 48 6.72 10.82 7.14
C ARG A 48 7.56 9.68 7.71
N TYR A 49 8.11 8.80 6.88
CA TYR A 49 8.88 7.65 7.38
C TYR A 49 10.29 8.00 7.84
N ALA A 50 10.74 9.26 7.65
CA ALA A 50 12.00 9.73 8.20
C ALA A 50 12.06 9.51 9.71
N ARG A 51 13.16 8.96 10.22
CA ARG A 51 13.31 8.57 11.64
C ARG A 51 12.93 9.66 12.65
N ARG A 52 13.17 10.93 12.33
CA ARG A 52 12.79 12.09 13.16
C ARG A 52 11.28 12.18 13.45
N ASN A 53 10.45 11.59 12.59
CA ASN A 53 8.99 11.64 12.65
C ASN A 53 8.37 10.42 13.37
N TRP A 54 9.16 9.39 13.71
CA TRP A 54 8.63 8.12 14.22
C TRP A 54 7.84 8.25 15.52
N SER A 55 8.36 8.99 16.50
CA SER A 55 7.65 9.21 17.78
C SER A 55 6.32 9.92 17.56
N ARG A 56 6.29 10.90 16.65
CA ARG A 56 5.08 11.64 16.29
C ARG A 56 4.04 10.71 15.65
N ILE A 57 4.45 9.89 14.69
CA ILE A 57 3.54 8.97 13.98
C ILE A 57 3.03 7.85 14.88
N ALA A 58 3.89 7.25 15.69
CA ALA A 58 3.50 6.22 16.64
C ALA A 58 2.48 6.73 17.66
N ASN A 59 2.65 7.97 18.15
CA ASN A 59 1.69 8.59 19.06
C ASN A 59 0.35 8.89 18.36
N ALA A 60 0.37 9.51 17.19
CA ALA A 60 -0.85 9.87 16.45
C ALA A 60 -1.69 8.63 16.09
N THR A 61 -1.03 7.54 15.71
CA THR A 61 -1.68 6.29 15.27
C THR A 61 -1.91 5.28 16.39
N GLN A 62 -1.61 5.63 17.64
CA GLN A 62 -1.73 4.70 18.77
C GLN A 62 -3.15 4.12 18.87
N GLY A 63 -3.25 2.78 18.88
CA GLY A 63 -4.54 2.07 18.96
C GLY A 63 -5.34 2.02 17.65
N MET A 64 -4.79 2.52 16.55
CA MET A 64 -5.38 2.39 15.21
C MET A 64 -4.82 1.14 14.51
N LEU A 65 -5.58 0.59 13.56
CA LEU A 65 -5.02 -0.31 12.56
C LEU A 65 -4.24 0.53 11.55
N VAL A 66 -3.00 0.16 11.25
CA VAL A 66 -2.13 0.91 10.34
C VAL A 66 -1.68 0.05 9.18
N SER A 67 -1.79 0.58 7.96
CA SER A 67 -1.02 0.14 6.80
C SER A 67 -0.15 1.29 6.29
N MET A 68 0.91 0.98 5.57
CA MET A 68 1.82 1.97 4.99
C MET A 68 1.89 1.82 3.49
N ARG A 69 1.71 2.89 2.76
CA ARG A 69 2.04 2.97 1.34
C ARG A 69 3.54 3.16 1.18
N SER A 70 4.19 2.38 0.35
CA SER A 70 5.62 2.53 0.09
C SER A 70 5.92 3.84 -0.62
N ARG A 71 7.16 4.29 -0.49
CA ARG A 71 7.70 5.38 -1.30
C ARG A 71 7.58 5.08 -2.80
N SER A 72 7.17 6.08 -3.57
CA SER A 72 7.04 6.03 -5.03
C SER A 72 8.10 6.83 -5.78
N ASP A 73 9.09 7.36 -5.06
CA ASP A 73 10.14 8.25 -5.57
C ASP A 73 11.47 7.52 -5.80
N GLU A 74 11.40 6.31 -6.36
CA GLU A 74 12.56 5.45 -6.66
C GLU A 74 13.43 5.20 -5.41
N PRO A 75 12.85 4.61 -4.35
CA PRO A 75 13.53 4.45 -3.06
C PRO A 75 14.80 3.61 -3.17
N THR A 76 15.85 3.99 -2.45
CA THR A 76 17.07 3.19 -2.29
C THR A 76 16.86 2.07 -1.26
N LEU A 77 17.82 1.14 -1.12
CA LEU A 77 17.77 0.13 -0.07
C LEU A 77 17.74 0.73 1.35
N GLU A 78 18.41 1.87 1.57
CA GLU A 78 18.35 2.57 2.85
C GLU A 78 16.98 3.18 3.11
N HIS A 79 16.32 3.73 2.07
CA HIS A 79 14.92 4.18 2.19
C HIS A 79 13.98 3.00 2.49
N TRP A 80 14.21 1.83 1.86
CA TRP A 80 13.46 0.60 2.14
C TRP A 80 13.65 0.12 3.58
N LYS A 81 14.89 0.12 4.07
CA LYS A 81 15.21 -0.22 5.46
C LYS A 81 14.49 0.72 6.43
N GLU A 82 14.53 2.03 6.18
CA GLU A 82 13.86 3.01 7.04
C GLU A 82 12.34 2.79 7.10
N GLN A 83 11.68 2.59 5.95
CA GLN A 83 10.23 2.34 5.95
C GLN A 83 9.85 0.98 6.55
N ILE A 84 10.70 -0.06 6.43
CA ILE A 84 10.50 -1.36 7.07
C ILE A 84 10.63 -1.25 8.59
N GLU A 85 11.63 -0.54 9.10
CA GLU A 85 11.77 -0.29 10.53
C GLU A 85 10.60 0.54 11.08
N CYS A 86 10.14 1.53 10.32
CA CYS A 86 8.94 2.31 10.64
C CYS A 86 7.68 1.41 10.67
N ALA A 87 7.49 0.54 9.68
CA ALA A 87 6.37 -0.40 9.63
C ALA A 87 6.39 -1.37 10.82
N LYS A 88 7.57 -1.87 11.19
CA LYS A 88 7.76 -2.70 12.38
C LYS A 88 7.37 -1.97 13.67
N LEU A 89 7.76 -0.71 13.82
CA LEU A 89 7.37 0.13 14.96
C LEU A 89 5.85 0.26 15.08
N LEU A 90 5.16 0.42 13.95
CA LEU A 90 3.71 0.63 13.88
C LEU A 90 2.90 -0.68 13.85
N GLY A 91 3.56 -1.84 13.74
CA GLY A 91 2.90 -3.12 13.49
C GLY A 91 2.12 -3.13 12.16
N ALA A 92 2.60 -2.38 11.16
CA ALA A 92 1.95 -2.15 9.89
C ALA A 92 2.47 -3.09 8.78
N ASN A 93 1.61 -3.35 7.79
CA ASN A 93 2.04 -3.91 6.51
C ASN A 93 2.51 -2.76 5.58
N ILE A 94 3.39 -3.06 4.63
CA ILE A 94 3.77 -2.13 3.56
C ILE A 94 3.12 -2.55 2.26
N ILE A 95 2.45 -1.61 1.59
CA ILE A 95 1.82 -1.76 0.28
C ILE A 95 2.68 -1.01 -0.73
N THR A 96 3.20 -1.67 -1.76
CA THR A 96 4.07 -1.07 -2.78
C THR A 96 3.61 -1.44 -4.19
N ASN A 97 3.94 -0.62 -5.17
CA ASN A 97 3.73 -0.97 -6.58
C ASN A 97 4.96 -1.71 -7.14
N LEU A 98 4.81 -2.33 -8.31
CA LEU A 98 5.88 -3.08 -8.98
C LEU A 98 7.13 -2.22 -9.21
N LYS A 99 6.96 -0.98 -9.69
CA LYS A 99 8.08 -0.07 -10.01
C LYS A 99 8.94 0.22 -8.78
N SER A 100 8.34 0.65 -7.67
CA SER A 100 9.05 0.93 -6.40
C SER A 100 9.71 -0.31 -5.81
N PHE A 101 9.15 -1.47 -6.08
CA PHE A 101 9.71 -2.75 -5.71
C PHE A 101 10.86 -3.21 -6.62
N GLY A 102 11.17 -2.45 -7.68
CA GLY A 102 12.26 -2.73 -8.61
C GLY A 102 11.88 -3.68 -9.73
N ILE A 103 10.59 -3.88 -9.99
CA ILE A 103 10.07 -4.71 -11.07
C ILE A 103 9.43 -3.80 -12.11
N LEU A 104 9.94 -3.84 -13.33
CA LEU A 104 9.32 -3.14 -14.45
C LEU A 104 8.17 -3.98 -14.99
N GLU A 105 7.09 -3.34 -15.39
CA GLU A 105 5.99 -4.02 -16.06
C GLU A 105 6.50 -4.73 -17.32
N ASP A 106 5.99 -5.94 -17.55
CA ASP A 106 6.35 -6.83 -18.67
C ASP A 106 7.83 -7.24 -18.78
N SER A 107 8.63 -7.01 -17.73
CA SER A 107 10.01 -7.51 -17.64
C SER A 107 10.06 -8.94 -17.06
N GLU A 108 11.04 -9.73 -17.52
CA GLU A 108 11.39 -10.99 -16.86
C GLU A 108 11.91 -10.69 -15.44
N ILE A 109 11.47 -11.48 -14.45
CA ILE A 109 11.82 -11.29 -13.02
C ILE A 109 13.22 -11.87 -12.69
N ASP A 110 14.00 -12.20 -13.71
CA ASP A 110 15.38 -12.65 -13.55
C ASP A 110 16.31 -11.46 -13.25
N GLY A 111 17.15 -11.59 -12.22
CA GLY A 111 18.10 -10.53 -11.81
C GLY A 111 17.55 -9.45 -10.86
N CYS A 112 16.44 -9.70 -10.16
CA CYS A 112 15.86 -8.77 -9.17
C CYS A 112 16.62 -8.70 -7.82
N ASP A 113 17.94 -8.53 -7.83
CA ASP A 113 18.78 -8.42 -6.62
C ASP A 113 18.26 -7.35 -5.63
N PHE A 114 17.63 -6.31 -6.17
CA PHE A 114 17.03 -5.23 -5.38
C PHE A 114 15.78 -5.71 -4.63
N SER A 115 14.80 -6.30 -5.33
CA SER A 115 13.58 -6.85 -4.73
C SER A 115 13.88 -7.97 -3.74
N GLU A 116 14.85 -8.83 -4.05
CA GLU A 116 15.31 -9.91 -3.16
C GLU A 116 15.79 -9.37 -1.81
N LYS A 117 16.62 -8.32 -1.83
CA LYS A 117 17.08 -7.66 -0.60
C LYS A 117 15.93 -7.03 0.17
N ILE A 118 14.94 -6.46 -0.52
CA ILE A 118 13.75 -5.88 0.14
C ILE A 118 12.94 -6.95 0.84
N VAL A 119 12.67 -8.08 0.17
CA VAL A 119 11.94 -9.21 0.75
C VAL A 119 12.68 -9.75 1.96
N GLN A 120 13.99 -9.97 1.85
CA GLN A 120 14.82 -10.40 2.97
C GLN A 120 14.70 -9.45 4.17
N MET A 121 14.84 -8.13 3.96
CA MET A 121 14.73 -7.14 5.04
C MET A 121 13.34 -7.16 5.68
N ALA A 122 12.28 -7.35 4.89
CA ALA A 122 10.91 -7.41 5.39
C ALA A 122 10.69 -8.67 6.25
N ASP A 123 11.17 -9.83 5.78
CA ASP A 123 11.08 -11.11 6.49
C ASP A 123 11.85 -11.10 7.81
N GLU A 124 13.09 -10.60 7.81
CA GLU A 124 13.92 -10.45 9.01
C GLU A 124 13.25 -9.54 10.06
N ASN A 125 12.46 -8.56 9.61
CA ASN A 125 11.72 -7.64 10.47
C ASN A 125 10.28 -8.07 10.76
N LYS A 126 9.82 -9.20 10.22
CA LYS A 126 8.45 -9.71 10.32
C LYS A 126 7.40 -8.70 9.85
N VAL A 127 7.74 -7.92 8.83
CA VAL A 127 6.85 -6.94 8.19
C VAL A 127 6.29 -7.58 6.92
N LYS A 128 4.97 -7.58 6.76
CA LYS A 128 4.36 -8.09 5.52
C LYS A 128 4.51 -7.07 4.41
N LEU A 129 5.12 -7.50 3.31
CA LEU A 129 5.18 -6.73 2.08
C LEU A 129 4.04 -7.14 1.15
N CYS A 130 3.28 -6.17 0.69
CA CYS A 130 2.11 -6.36 -0.16
C CYS A 130 2.35 -5.65 -1.48
N ILE A 131 2.32 -6.37 -2.60
CA ILE A 131 2.34 -5.74 -3.92
C ILE A 131 0.91 -5.34 -4.26
N GLU A 132 0.69 -4.06 -4.51
CA GLU A 132 -0.55 -3.55 -5.06
C GLU A 132 -0.74 -4.06 -6.48
N THR A 133 -2.01 -4.25 -6.85
CA THR A 133 -2.38 -4.82 -8.14
C THR A 133 -1.76 -4.03 -9.29
N GLY A 134 -1.12 -4.78 -10.20
CA GLY A 134 -0.70 -4.38 -11.53
C GLY A 134 -0.99 -5.57 -12.47
N SER A 135 -0.31 -5.67 -13.62
CA SER A 135 -0.50 -6.80 -14.55
C SER A 135 -0.50 -8.17 -13.85
N LEU A 136 -1.61 -8.92 -14.00
CA LEU A 136 -1.79 -10.24 -13.36
C LEU A 136 -0.65 -11.20 -13.71
N LYS A 137 -0.16 -11.16 -14.95
CA LYS A 137 0.96 -11.97 -15.41
C LYS A 137 2.20 -11.73 -14.55
N THR A 138 2.58 -10.46 -14.35
CA THR A 138 3.74 -10.09 -13.53
C THR A 138 3.53 -10.48 -12.07
N LEU A 139 2.34 -10.25 -11.51
CA LEU A 139 2.05 -10.61 -10.12
C LEU A 139 2.19 -12.12 -9.85
N LYS A 140 1.81 -12.97 -10.82
CA LYS A 140 1.98 -14.42 -10.71
C LYS A 140 3.44 -14.82 -10.66
N GLU A 141 4.28 -14.22 -11.50
CA GLU A 141 5.72 -14.49 -11.47
C GLU A 141 6.37 -13.97 -10.18
N VAL A 142 5.96 -12.80 -9.67
CA VAL A 142 6.38 -12.30 -8.34
C VAL A 142 6.03 -13.31 -7.25
N GLY A 143 4.80 -13.83 -7.29
CA GLY A 143 4.31 -14.80 -6.31
C GLY A 143 5.09 -16.12 -6.34
N LYS A 144 5.47 -16.60 -7.52
CA LYS A 144 6.31 -17.80 -7.66
C LYS A 144 7.73 -17.60 -7.14
N LYS A 145 8.27 -16.38 -7.30
CA LYS A 145 9.65 -16.08 -6.89
C LYS A 145 9.77 -15.79 -5.40
N PHE A 146 8.81 -15.08 -4.81
CA PHE A 146 8.87 -14.59 -3.43
C PHE A 146 7.72 -15.12 -2.60
N ASP A 147 7.88 -16.26 -1.93
CA ASP A 147 6.79 -16.92 -1.17
C ASP A 147 6.18 -16.05 -0.04
N SER A 148 6.96 -15.18 0.59
CA SER A 148 6.51 -14.33 1.70
C SER A 148 5.73 -13.08 1.26
N VAL A 149 5.80 -12.71 -0.03
CA VAL A 149 5.09 -11.55 -0.56
C VAL A 149 3.57 -11.78 -0.51
N CYS A 150 2.82 -10.76 -0.13
CA CYS A 150 1.37 -10.77 -0.16
C CYS A 150 0.87 -9.80 -1.24
N TYR A 151 -0.45 -9.74 -1.45
CA TYR A 151 -1.07 -8.80 -2.38
C TYR A 151 -1.96 -7.79 -1.66
N CYS A 152 -1.90 -6.55 -2.14
CA CYS A 152 -2.98 -5.59 -1.98
C CYS A 152 -3.82 -5.64 -3.26
N PHE A 153 -5.05 -6.14 -3.14
CA PHE A 153 -5.94 -6.24 -4.29
C PHE A 153 -6.62 -4.88 -4.50
N ASP A 154 -6.38 -4.25 -5.64
CA ASP A 154 -7.03 -3.00 -6.04
C ASP A 154 -8.16 -3.33 -7.01
N VAL A 155 -9.40 -3.19 -6.52
CA VAL A 155 -10.58 -3.55 -7.30
C VAL A 155 -10.83 -2.60 -8.46
N GLY A 156 -10.41 -1.34 -8.34
CA GLY A 156 -10.56 -0.33 -9.38
C GLY A 156 -9.65 -0.67 -10.57
N PHE A 157 -8.38 -0.96 -10.29
CA PHE A 157 -7.43 -1.41 -11.30
C PHE A 157 -7.88 -2.69 -11.99
N ALA A 158 -8.21 -3.73 -11.21
CA ALA A 158 -8.55 -5.05 -11.77
C ALA A 158 -9.81 -5.05 -12.63
N TYR A 159 -10.72 -4.08 -12.42
CA TYR A 159 -11.90 -3.91 -13.26
C TYR A 159 -11.58 -3.28 -14.63
N LEU A 160 -10.53 -2.47 -14.70
CA LEU A 160 -10.12 -1.75 -15.91
C LEU A 160 -9.12 -2.54 -16.78
N ASP A 161 -8.61 -3.67 -16.29
CA ASP A 161 -7.67 -4.50 -17.03
C ASP A 161 -8.31 -5.05 -18.32
N PRO A 162 -7.76 -4.72 -19.52
CA PRO A 162 -8.30 -5.18 -20.79
C PRO A 162 -7.91 -6.63 -21.14
N GLU A 163 -6.88 -7.19 -20.50
CA GLU A 163 -6.32 -8.52 -20.78
C GLU A 163 -6.91 -9.59 -19.86
N PHE A 164 -7.08 -9.27 -18.58
CA PHE A 164 -7.56 -10.21 -17.56
C PHE A 164 -8.87 -9.75 -16.93
N SER A 165 -9.82 -10.68 -16.80
CA SER A 165 -11.05 -10.41 -16.06
C SER A 165 -10.79 -10.28 -14.56
N PHE A 166 -11.61 -9.47 -13.89
CA PHE A 166 -11.62 -9.36 -12.43
C PHE A 166 -11.65 -10.73 -11.71
N ARG A 167 -12.42 -11.69 -12.25
CA ARG A 167 -12.50 -13.04 -11.69
C ARG A 167 -11.16 -13.76 -11.73
N GLN A 168 -10.37 -13.60 -12.80
CA GLN A 168 -9.04 -14.22 -12.89
C GLN A 168 -8.11 -13.66 -11.81
N TYR A 169 -8.16 -12.35 -11.53
CA TYR A 169 -7.41 -11.79 -10.41
C TYR A 169 -7.80 -12.42 -9.07
N VAL A 170 -9.11 -12.56 -8.81
CA VAL A 170 -9.61 -13.18 -7.57
C VAL A 170 -9.15 -14.64 -7.47
N ASP A 171 -9.37 -15.43 -8.51
CA ASP A 171 -9.07 -16.87 -8.50
C ASP A 171 -7.56 -17.13 -8.32
N GLU A 172 -6.70 -16.26 -8.85
CA GLU A 172 -5.23 -16.44 -8.83
C GLU A 172 -4.55 -15.83 -7.59
N LEU A 173 -5.05 -14.70 -7.07
CA LEU A 173 -4.35 -13.95 -6.01
C LEU A 173 -4.96 -14.15 -4.61
N ALA A 174 -6.23 -14.52 -4.50
CA ALA A 174 -7.00 -14.45 -3.24
C ALA A 174 -6.34 -15.15 -2.05
N SER A 175 -5.63 -16.26 -2.26
CA SER A 175 -4.96 -16.99 -1.19
C SER A 175 -3.85 -16.20 -0.49
N ARG A 176 -3.34 -15.14 -1.12
CA ARG A 176 -2.26 -14.28 -0.61
C ARG A 176 -2.65 -12.81 -0.50
N VAL A 177 -3.92 -12.48 -0.71
CA VAL A 177 -4.45 -11.12 -0.49
C VAL A 177 -4.56 -10.86 1.01
N VAL A 178 -3.91 -9.80 1.48
CA VAL A 178 -3.95 -9.37 2.89
C VAL A 178 -4.43 -7.92 3.06
N HIS A 179 -4.60 -7.20 1.95
CA HIS A 179 -5.11 -5.85 1.89
C HIS A 179 -6.01 -5.68 0.66
N LEU A 180 -7.02 -4.83 0.76
CA LEU A 180 -7.96 -4.56 -0.32
C LEU A 180 -8.12 -3.04 -0.42
N HIS A 181 -7.77 -2.47 -1.56
CA HIS A 181 -8.18 -1.12 -1.91
C HIS A 181 -9.59 -1.18 -2.50
N LEU A 182 -10.45 -0.33 -1.97
CA LEU A 182 -11.84 -0.21 -2.40
C LEU A 182 -12.04 1.20 -2.95
N SER A 183 -12.14 1.28 -4.27
CA SER A 183 -12.53 2.45 -5.04
C SER A 183 -13.48 2.02 -6.15
N ASP A 184 -14.22 2.98 -6.69
CA ASP A 184 -15.04 2.81 -7.88
C ASP A 184 -14.42 3.60 -9.05
N ASN A 185 -14.90 3.33 -10.26
CA ASN A 185 -14.53 4.09 -11.45
C ASN A 185 -15.64 4.06 -12.51
N TYR A 186 -15.56 4.95 -13.50
CA TYR A 186 -16.55 5.01 -14.58
C TYR A 186 -16.25 4.03 -15.73
N GLY A 187 -15.28 3.12 -15.56
CA GLY A 187 -14.90 2.10 -16.55
C GLY A 187 -13.99 2.60 -17.67
N GLN A 188 -13.32 3.74 -17.49
CA GLN A 188 -12.42 4.32 -18.50
C GLN A 188 -11.01 4.57 -17.95
N ILE A 189 -10.94 5.10 -16.74
CA ILE A 189 -9.69 5.40 -16.03
C ILE A 189 -9.87 5.04 -14.55
N ASP A 190 -8.78 4.99 -13.80
CA ASP A 190 -8.84 4.79 -12.35
C ASP A 190 -9.19 6.11 -11.66
N ASP A 191 -10.49 6.38 -11.53
CA ASP A 191 -11.01 7.64 -10.98
C ASP A 191 -10.85 7.75 -9.46
N HIS A 192 -10.62 6.64 -8.75
CA HIS A 192 -10.60 6.55 -7.30
C HIS A 192 -11.87 7.10 -6.60
N GLU A 193 -13.04 6.82 -7.17
CA GLU A 193 -14.31 7.28 -6.64
C GLU A 193 -14.76 6.49 -5.40
N PRO A 194 -15.69 7.03 -4.58
CA PRO A 194 -16.28 6.29 -3.47
C PRO A 194 -16.93 4.97 -3.94
N PRO A 195 -16.74 3.85 -3.22
CA PRO A 195 -17.37 2.59 -3.58
C PRO A 195 -18.90 2.66 -3.68
N GLY A 196 -19.47 2.13 -4.76
CA GLY A 196 -20.92 1.94 -4.91
C GLY A 196 -21.65 3.10 -5.57
N LEU A 197 -20.98 3.91 -6.40
CA LEU A 197 -21.60 5.05 -7.09
C LEU A 197 -22.76 4.67 -8.01
N ARG A 198 -22.82 3.41 -8.46
CA ARG A 198 -23.90 2.88 -9.32
C ARG A 198 -24.73 1.78 -8.65
N GLY A 199 -24.63 1.63 -7.33
CA GLY A 199 -25.34 0.63 -6.52
C GLY A 199 -26.73 1.07 -6.06
#